data_AF-A0A4S2LL93-F1
#
_entry.id   AF-A0A4S2LL93-F1
#
_cell.length_a   1.000
_cell.length_b   1.000
_cell.length_c   1.000
_cell.angle_alpha   90.00
_cell.angle_beta   90.00
_cell.angle_gamma   90.00
#
_symmetry.space_group_name_H-M   'P 1'
#
loop_
_entity.id
_entity.type
_entity.pdbx_description
1 polymer ?
#
loop_
_entity_poly.entity_id
_entity_poly.type
_entity_poly.pdbx_seq_one_letter_code
_entity_poly.pdbx_strand_id
1 'polypeptide(L)'
;MNTVIILVFTVCIAAAFSEQQPYLIPKFSIVLGGTVVWRDGDVIWSPTLDDKTSTERMDLTRSLCHNLKDQILRRSNVTAIPTSCEMLWINHEDNNAISYMEYDQKLPLVLEDLYKIFLPNEVTDDAHYKTVTHYQLGAEVTNSECKKCL
;
A
#
# COMPACT_ATOMS: atom_id res chain seq x y z
N MET A 1 -34.95 -70.32 -25.11
CA MET A 1 -35.07 -69.29 -24.07
C MET A 1 -33.92 -68.33 -24.28
N ASN A 2 -34.17 -67.17 -24.89
CA ASN A 2 -33.14 -66.17 -25.19
C ASN A 2 -33.24 -65.04 -24.17
N THR A 3 -32.22 -64.91 -23.34
CA THR A 3 -32.09 -63.82 -22.37
C THR A 3 -31.57 -62.58 -23.07
N VAL A 4 -32.35 -61.51 -23.08
CA VAL A 4 -31.91 -60.17 -23.52
C VAL A 4 -31.28 -59.48 -22.31
N ILE A 5 -30.00 -59.11 -22.41
CA ILE A 5 -29.30 -58.30 -21.41
C ILE A 5 -29.34 -56.85 -21.89
N ILE A 6 -30.04 -55.98 -21.14
CA ILE A 6 -30.06 -54.54 -21.37
C ILE A 6 -28.89 -53.92 -20.59
N LEU A 7 -27.89 -53.42 -21.30
CA LEU A 7 -26.79 -52.62 -20.73
C LEU A 7 -27.26 -51.17 -20.59
N VAL A 8 -27.55 -50.76 -19.35
CA VAL A 8 -27.79 -49.36 -19.01
C VAL A 8 -26.44 -48.68 -18.82
N PHE A 9 -26.06 -47.82 -19.77
CA PHE A 9 -24.90 -46.93 -19.62
C PHE A 9 -25.30 -45.74 -18.75
N THR A 10 -24.92 -45.78 -17.48
CA THR A 10 -24.97 -44.59 -16.60
C THR A 10 -23.82 -43.66 -17.00
N VAL A 11 -24.14 -42.57 -17.68
CA VAL A 11 -23.21 -41.47 -17.91
C VAL A 11 -23.03 -40.74 -16.59
N CYS A 12 -21.95 -41.02 -15.87
CA CYS A 12 -21.48 -40.13 -14.80
C CYS A 12 -20.97 -38.84 -15.46
N ILE A 13 -21.83 -37.83 -15.54
CA ILE A 13 -21.39 -36.46 -15.75
C ILE A 13 -20.64 -36.07 -14.48
N ALA A 14 -19.31 -36.17 -14.52
CA ALA A 14 -18.48 -35.52 -13.53
C ALA A 14 -18.73 -34.01 -13.68
N ALA A 15 -19.60 -33.47 -12.84
CA ALA A 15 -19.61 -32.04 -12.58
C ALA A 15 -18.24 -31.72 -11.99
N ALA A 16 -17.34 -31.21 -12.84
CA ALA A 16 -16.14 -30.54 -12.39
C ALA A 16 -16.61 -29.27 -11.68
N PHE A 17 -16.96 -29.41 -10.40
CA PHE A 17 -16.95 -28.29 -9.47
C PHE A 17 -15.49 -27.83 -9.43
N SER A 18 -15.19 -26.84 -10.25
CA SER A 18 -14.00 -26.00 -10.07
C SER A 18 -14.18 -25.33 -8.71
N GLU A 19 -13.69 -25.97 -7.65
CA GLU A 19 -13.33 -25.27 -6.43
C GLU A 19 -12.35 -24.17 -6.85
N GLN A 20 -12.84 -22.93 -6.91
CA GLN A 20 -12.00 -21.76 -7.12
C GLN A 20 -11.04 -21.72 -5.92
N GLN A 21 -9.85 -22.30 -6.08
CA GLN A 21 -8.79 -22.13 -5.11
C GLN A 21 -8.54 -20.63 -4.97
N PRO A 22 -8.49 -20.08 -3.73
CA PRO A 22 -8.19 -18.68 -3.53
C PRO A 22 -6.80 -18.41 -4.12
N TYR A 23 -6.75 -17.62 -5.18
CA TYR A 23 -5.47 -17.12 -5.67
C TYR A 23 -4.99 -16.02 -4.72
N LEU A 24 -3.78 -16.18 -4.23
CA LEU A 24 -3.11 -15.19 -3.40
C LEU A 24 -2.70 -14.03 -4.30
N ILE A 25 -3.18 -12.83 -4.00
CA ILE A 25 -2.70 -11.61 -4.65
C ILE A 25 -1.54 -11.10 -3.79
N PRO A 26 -0.29 -11.10 -4.30
CA PRO A 26 0.86 -10.58 -3.57
C PRO A 26 0.71 -9.06 -3.46
N LYS A 27 0.59 -8.59 -2.22
CA LYS A 27 0.64 -7.19 -1.88
C LYS A 27 2.08 -6.78 -1.59
N PHE A 28 2.45 -5.59 -2.04
CA PHE A 28 3.72 -4.98 -1.70
C PHE A 28 3.47 -3.75 -0.86
N SER A 29 4.14 -3.68 0.27
CA SER A 29 3.95 -2.63 1.25
C SER A 29 5.27 -1.91 1.47
N ILE A 30 5.23 -0.57 1.46
CA ILE A 30 6.36 0.28 1.83
C ILE A 30 5.97 1.02 3.10
N VAL A 31 6.82 0.95 4.12
CA VAL A 31 6.70 1.72 5.37
C VAL A 31 7.83 2.73 5.42
N LEU A 32 7.47 3.99 5.67
CA LEU A 32 8.40 5.11 5.76
C LEU A 32 8.25 5.79 7.11
N GLY A 33 9.33 5.80 7.89
CA GLY A 33 9.44 6.54 9.14
C GLY A 33 10.32 7.77 8.96
N GLY A 34 9.83 8.92 9.43
CA GLY A 34 10.42 10.20 9.09
C GLY A 34 9.92 11.37 9.93
N THR A 35 10.76 12.39 10.11
CA THR A 35 10.30 13.66 10.73
C THR A 35 9.64 14.52 9.66
N VAL A 36 8.44 15.03 9.95
CA VAL A 36 7.70 15.95 9.07
C VAL A 36 7.59 17.32 9.75
N VAL A 37 8.02 18.39 9.08
CA VAL A 37 7.92 19.76 9.58
C VAL A 37 6.98 20.56 8.70
N TRP A 38 6.01 21.27 9.26
CA TRP A 38 4.94 21.95 8.53
C TRP A 38 5.41 23.16 7.70
N ARG A 39 4.58 23.54 6.72
CA ARG A 39 4.86 24.66 5.78
C ARG A 39 5.05 26.00 6.50
N ASP A 40 4.25 26.27 7.53
CA ASP A 40 4.15 27.59 8.19
C ASP A 40 4.62 27.61 9.66
N GLY A 41 5.29 26.57 10.15
CA GLY A 41 5.71 26.52 11.55
C GLY A 41 6.98 25.70 11.78
N ASP A 42 8.02 26.36 12.30
CA ASP A 42 8.73 25.74 13.42
C ASP A 42 7.67 25.59 14.52
N VAL A 43 7.27 24.36 14.95
CA VAL A 43 6.25 24.00 16.01
C VAL A 43 4.83 23.68 15.45
N ILE A 44 4.02 22.69 15.89
CA ILE A 44 4.03 21.54 16.82
C ILE A 44 2.82 20.66 16.38
N TRP A 45 2.90 19.34 16.54
CA TRP A 45 1.75 18.43 16.54
C TRP A 45 0.47 19.05 17.15
N SER A 46 -0.69 18.87 16.53
CA SER A 46 -1.98 19.22 17.10
C SER A 46 -2.77 17.96 17.49
N PRO A 47 -3.64 18.00 18.52
CA PRO A 47 -4.48 16.86 18.88
C PRO A 47 -5.40 16.38 17.74
N THR A 48 -5.73 17.27 16.82
CA THR A 48 -6.49 16.96 15.60
C THR A 48 -5.75 15.99 14.70
N LEU A 49 -4.42 15.92 14.77
CA LEU A 49 -3.65 14.93 14.01
C LEU A 49 -3.84 13.50 14.50
N ASP A 50 -4.29 13.27 15.73
CA ASP A 50 -4.60 11.92 16.23
C ASP A 50 -5.96 11.41 15.70
N ASP A 51 -6.86 12.32 15.34
CA ASP A 51 -8.16 11.99 14.78
C ASP A 51 -8.04 11.69 13.28
N LYS A 52 -8.31 10.43 12.91
CA LYS A 52 -8.34 9.97 11.51
C LYS A 52 -9.35 10.70 10.62
N THR A 53 -10.34 11.35 11.21
CA THR A 53 -11.41 12.06 10.50
C THR A 53 -11.18 13.56 10.42
N SER A 54 -10.14 14.09 11.07
CA SER A 54 -9.86 15.52 11.02
C SER A 54 -9.36 15.93 9.63
N THR A 55 -9.81 17.11 9.19
CA THR A 55 -9.34 17.71 7.93
C THR A 55 -7.81 17.87 7.93
N GLU A 56 -7.23 18.24 9.06
CA GLU A 56 -5.79 18.46 9.19
C GLU A 56 -4.98 17.17 8.96
N ARG A 57 -5.38 16.06 9.59
CA ARG A 57 -4.72 14.77 9.37
C ARG A 57 -4.94 14.27 7.95
N MET A 58 -6.14 14.45 7.40
CA MET A 58 -6.45 14.07 6.02
C MET A 58 -5.60 14.83 5.01
N ASP A 59 -5.44 16.15 5.20
CA ASP A 59 -4.63 17.00 4.32
C ASP A 59 -3.14 16.67 4.43
N LEU A 60 -2.64 16.45 5.64
CA LEU A 60 -1.28 15.98 5.86
C LEU A 60 -1.02 14.62 5.20
N THR A 61 -1.93 13.66 5.42
CA THR A 61 -1.83 12.32 4.82
C THR A 61 -1.83 12.41 3.30
N ARG A 62 -2.75 13.18 2.72
CA ARG A 62 -2.84 13.40 1.27
C ARG A 62 -1.54 13.98 0.72
N SER A 63 -0.99 14.99 1.39
CA SER A 63 0.23 15.66 0.99
C SER A 63 1.47 14.76 1.09
N LEU A 64 1.60 13.98 2.18
CA LEU A 64 2.68 13.00 2.34
C LEU A 64 2.60 11.94 1.25
N CYS A 65 1.42 11.35 1.07
CA CYS A 65 1.18 10.35 0.04
C CYS A 65 1.44 10.85 -1.37
N HIS A 66 1.05 12.10 -1.67
CA HIS A 66 1.30 12.70 -2.98
C HIS A 66 2.80 12.80 -3.27
N ASN A 67 3.58 13.34 -2.33
CA ASN A 67 5.02 13.45 -2.49
C ASN A 67 5.72 12.10 -2.59
N LEU A 68 5.40 11.15 -1.69
CA LEU A 68 6.00 9.82 -1.72
C LEU A 68 5.74 9.10 -3.05
N LYS A 69 4.52 9.23 -3.58
CA LYS A 69 4.16 8.73 -4.91
C LYS A 69 4.94 9.45 -6.01
N ASP A 70 5.05 10.77 -5.97
CA ASP A 70 5.78 11.56 -6.96
C ASP A 70 7.28 11.20 -6.99
N GLN A 71 7.91 10.98 -5.84
CA GLN A 71 9.29 10.50 -5.77
C GLN A 71 9.46 9.12 -6.43
N ILE A 72 8.55 8.17 -6.17
CA ILE A 72 8.57 6.87 -6.86
C ILE A 72 8.46 7.05 -8.38
N LEU A 73 7.50 7.86 -8.84
CA LEU A 73 7.26 8.06 -10.27
C LEU A 73 8.42 8.76 -10.98
N ARG A 74 9.10 9.70 -10.31
CA ARG A 74 10.21 10.46 -10.90
C ARG A 74 11.54 9.70 -10.89
N ARG A 75 11.75 8.85 -9.88
CA ARG A 75 13.06 8.24 -9.59
C ARG A 75 13.12 6.75 -9.85
N SER A 76 12.00 6.13 -10.23
CA SER A 76 11.93 4.72 -10.61
C SER A 76 11.17 4.55 -11.92
N ASN A 77 11.26 3.36 -12.50
CA ASN A 77 10.45 2.98 -13.67
C ASN A 77 9.09 2.38 -13.26
N VAL A 78 8.71 2.49 -11.99
CA VAL A 78 7.45 1.95 -11.48
C VAL A 78 6.31 2.87 -11.88
N THR A 79 5.39 2.35 -12.70
CA THR A 79 4.15 3.02 -13.08
C THR A 79 2.94 2.58 -12.25
N ALA A 80 3.16 1.60 -11.36
CA ALA A 80 2.13 1.11 -10.45
C ALA A 80 1.61 2.25 -9.56
N ILE A 81 0.30 2.32 -9.43
CA ILE A 81 -0.36 3.27 -8.52
C ILE A 81 -0.60 2.53 -7.20
N PRO A 82 -0.26 3.14 -6.04
CA PRO A 82 -0.58 2.54 -4.75
C PRO A 82 -2.09 2.40 -4.59
N THR A 83 -2.54 1.25 -4.11
CA THR A 83 -3.97 0.96 -3.83
C THR A 83 -4.42 1.56 -2.51
N SER A 84 -3.47 1.76 -1.58
CA SER A 84 -3.67 2.60 -0.41
C SER A 84 -2.41 3.39 -0.08
N CYS A 85 -2.61 4.57 0.49
CA CYS A 85 -1.55 5.30 1.16
C CYS A 85 -2.13 6.01 2.39
N GLU A 86 -1.51 5.82 3.53
CA GLU A 86 -1.95 6.41 4.79
C GLU A 86 -0.78 6.82 5.69
N MET A 87 -1.03 7.80 6.56
CA MET A 87 -0.20 8.01 7.73
C MET A 87 -0.74 7.13 8.85
N LEU A 88 0.08 6.19 9.34
CA LEU A 88 -0.28 5.28 10.41
C LEU A 88 -0.24 5.99 11.76
N TRP A 89 0.82 6.76 11.99
CA TRP A 89 1.12 7.36 13.27
C TRP A 89 1.86 8.68 13.10
N ILE A 90 1.70 9.56 14.08
CA ILE A 90 2.51 10.77 14.24
C ILE A 90 2.78 11.00 15.72
N ASN A 91 4.03 11.29 16.05
CA ASN A 91 4.45 11.61 17.40
C ASN A 91 4.24 13.10 17.70
N HIS A 92 3.78 13.39 18.90
CA HIS A 92 3.61 14.74 19.39
C HIS A 92 4.90 15.40 19.90
N GLU A 93 5.88 14.60 20.35
CA GLU A 93 7.10 15.12 20.96
C GLU A 93 8.15 15.55 19.92
N ASP A 94 8.26 14.81 18.81
CA ASP A 94 9.36 14.95 17.84
C ASP A 94 8.89 15.05 16.38
N ASN A 95 7.57 15.15 16.12
CA ASN A 95 6.96 15.21 14.79
C ASN A 95 7.34 14.03 13.87
N ASN A 96 7.70 12.89 14.45
CA ASN A 96 7.94 11.68 13.69
C ASN A 96 6.63 11.09 13.18
N ALA A 97 6.51 10.94 11.87
CA ALA A 97 5.40 10.28 11.22
C ALA A 97 5.82 8.92 10.66
N ILE A 98 4.90 7.97 10.70
CA ILE A 98 5.01 6.72 9.98
C ILE A 98 3.95 6.71 8.88
N SER A 99 4.39 6.59 7.64
CA SER A 99 3.55 6.46 6.47
C SER A 99 3.65 5.07 5.87
N TYR A 100 2.57 4.66 5.21
CA TYR A 100 2.39 3.35 4.61
C TYR A 100 1.86 3.51 3.19
N MET A 101 2.41 2.75 2.24
CA MET A 101 1.88 2.62 0.87
C MET A 101 1.73 1.16 0.52
N GLU A 102 0.58 0.78 0.00
CA GLU A 102 0.30 -0.58 -0.48
C GLU A 102 0.11 -0.60 -2.00
N TYR A 103 0.54 -1.70 -2.61
CA TYR A 103 0.32 -2.02 -4.01
C TYR A 103 -0.25 -3.42 -4.13
N ASP A 104 -1.20 -3.62 -5.03
CA ASP A 104 -1.81 -4.94 -5.32
C ASP A 104 -0.92 -5.82 -6.21
N GLN A 105 0.36 -5.49 -6.30
CA GLN A 105 1.36 -6.25 -7.01
C GLN A 105 2.73 -6.04 -6.39
N LYS A 106 3.59 -7.06 -6.53
CA LYS A 106 5.00 -6.92 -6.20
C LYS A 106 5.66 -5.88 -7.10
N LEU A 107 6.28 -4.87 -6.50
CA LEU A 107 7.09 -3.91 -7.24
C LEU A 107 8.48 -4.47 -7.55
N PRO A 108 9.08 -4.11 -8.70
CA PRO A 108 10.45 -4.46 -9.05
C PRO A 108 11.46 -3.56 -8.32
N LEU A 109 11.28 -3.38 -7.01
CA LEU A 109 12.12 -2.54 -6.15
C LEU A 109 12.74 -3.41 -5.06
N VAL A 110 14.03 -3.22 -4.80
CA VAL A 110 14.68 -3.75 -3.59
C VAL A 110 14.83 -2.65 -2.54
N LEU A 111 15.09 -3.02 -1.29
CA LEU A 111 15.23 -2.07 -0.18
C LEU A 111 16.26 -0.96 -0.47
N GLU A 112 17.38 -1.28 -1.12
CA GLU A 112 18.39 -0.30 -1.52
C GLU A 112 17.88 0.74 -2.53
N ASP A 113 16.93 0.37 -3.40
CA ASP A 113 16.34 1.32 -4.36
C ASP A 113 15.47 2.33 -3.61
N LEU A 114 14.79 1.91 -2.54
CA LEU A 114 13.95 2.80 -1.74
C LEU A 114 14.75 3.94 -1.12
N TYR A 115 15.98 3.68 -0.65
CA TYR A 115 16.87 4.74 -0.15
C TYR A 115 17.31 5.73 -1.24
N LYS A 116 17.32 5.33 -2.51
CA LYS A 116 17.65 6.22 -3.65
C LYS A 116 16.42 6.98 -4.16
N ILE A 117 15.23 6.42 -3.96
CA ILE A 117 13.96 7.00 -4.34
C ILE A 117 13.54 8.05 -3.31
N PHE A 118 13.54 7.70 -2.02
CA PHE A 118 13.02 8.56 -0.96
C PHE A 118 14.07 9.50 -0.40
N LEU A 119 14.28 10.62 -1.10
CA LEU A 119 15.25 11.62 -0.67
C LEU A 119 14.67 12.52 0.44
N PRO A 120 15.46 12.81 1.49
CA PRO A 120 15.08 13.82 2.46
C PRO A 120 14.89 15.19 1.81
N ASN A 121 13.89 15.92 2.29
CA ASN A 121 13.59 17.32 1.97
C ASN A 121 13.20 17.60 0.51
N GLU A 122 12.94 16.56 -0.27
CA GLU A 122 12.27 16.71 -1.55
C GLU A 122 10.77 16.87 -1.28
N VAL A 123 10.24 18.07 -1.52
CA VAL A 123 8.84 18.43 -1.28
C VAL A 123 8.19 18.94 -2.56
N THR A 124 6.96 18.51 -2.82
CA THR A 124 6.17 18.99 -3.95
C THR A 124 5.62 20.40 -3.67
N ASP A 125 5.35 21.18 -4.71
CA ASP A 125 4.88 22.57 -4.58
C ASP A 125 3.53 22.70 -3.86
N ASP A 126 2.74 21.63 -3.82
CA ASP A 126 1.47 21.52 -3.11
C ASP A 126 1.61 20.91 -1.70
N ALA A 127 2.84 20.69 -1.23
CA ALA A 127 3.08 20.04 0.06
C ALA A 127 2.61 20.90 1.24
N HIS A 128 1.82 20.32 2.14
CA HIS A 128 1.38 20.94 3.40
C HIS A 128 2.49 20.95 4.49
N TYR A 129 3.70 20.50 4.13
CA TYR A 129 4.90 20.47 4.97
C TYR A 129 6.09 21.06 4.21
N LYS A 130 7.08 21.53 4.97
CA LYS A 130 8.34 22.14 4.53
C LYS A 130 9.50 21.15 4.48
N THR A 131 9.47 20.12 5.32
CA THR A 131 10.59 19.19 5.49
C THR A 131 10.04 17.80 5.72
N VAL A 132 10.64 16.80 5.05
CA VAL A 132 10.41 15.39 5.30
C VAL A 132 11.78 14.72 5.37
N THR A 133 12.10 14.09 6.49
CA THR A 133 13.29 13.25 6.59
C THR A 133 12.86 11.79 6.54
N HIS A 134 13.74 10.88 6.09
CA HIS A 134 13.49 9.45 6.15
C HIS A 134 14.64 8.81 6.92
N TYR A 135 14.34 8.20 8.06
CA TYR A 135 15.35 7.50 8.86
C TYR A 135 15.04 6.00 8.99
N GLN A 136 13.82 5.58 8.64
CA GLN A 136 13.41 4.17 8.61
C GLN A 136 12.68 3.85 7.31
N LEU A 137 13.13 2.80 6.62
CA LEU A 137 12.46 2.24 5.45
C LEU A 137 12.25 0.75 5.66
N GLY A 138 11.01 0.31 5.46
CA GLY A 138 10.62 -1.09 5.42
C GLY A 138 9.92 -1.40 4.11
N ALA A 139 10.14 -2.60 3.59
CA ALA A 139 9.35 -3.13 2.49
C ALA A 139 9.02 -4.60 2.72
N GLU A 140 7.77 -4.96 2.50
CA GLU A 140 7.26 -6.30 2.72
C GLU A 140 6.42 -6.76 1.53
N VAL A 141 6.51 -8.06 1.21
CA VAL A 141 5.57 -8.72 0.32
C VAL A 141 4.66 -9.59 1.19
N THR A 142 3.38 -9.24 1.29
CA THR A 142 2.38 -10.07 1.98
C THR A 142 1.51 -10.77 0.95
N ASN A 143 1.15 -12.04 1.18
CA ASN A 143 0.18 -12.73 0.35
C ASN A 143 -1.20 -12.54 0.96
N SER A 144 -2.09 -11.80 0.28
CA SER A 144 -3.46 -11.63 0.73
C SER A 144 -4.41 -12.56 -0.03
N GLU A 145 -5.30 -13.24 0.68
CA GLU A 145 -6.33 -14.09 0.07
C GLU A 145 -7.41 -13.20 -0.59
N CYS A 146 -7.60 -13.24 -1.92
CA CYS A 146 -8.81 -12.62 -2.51
C CYS A 146 -10.03 -13.48 -2.13
N LYS A 147 -10.82 -13.02 -1.16
CA LYS A 147 -12.05 -13.73 -0.75
C LYS A 147 -13.26 -13.48 -1.65
N LYS A 148 -13.22 -12.49 -2.55
CA LYS A 148 -14.27 -12.22 -3.54
C LYS A 148 -13.71 -11.48 -4.76
N CYS A 149 -13.47 -12.23 -5.83
CA CYS A 149 -13.18 -11.68 -7.14
C CYS A 149 -14.04 -12.49 -8.14
N LEU A 150 -15.23 -11.98 -8.47
CA LEU A 150 -16.13 -12.46 -9.53
C LEU A 150 -16.33 -11.33 -10.54
#